data_AF-A0A349Y007-F1
#
_entry.id   AF-A0A349Y007-F1
#
_cell.length_a   1.000
_cell.length_b   1.000
_cell.length_c   1.000
_cell.angle_alpha   90.00
_cell.angle_beta   90.00
_cell.angle_gamma   90.00
#
_symmetry.space_group_name_H-M   'P 1'
#
loop_
_entity.id
_entity.type
_entity.pdbx_description
1 polymer ?
#
loop_
_entity_poly.entity_id
_entity_poly.type
_entity_poly.pdbx_seq_one_letter_code
_entity_poly.pdbx_strand_id
1 'polypeptide(L)'
;RAEPQLAGPAIAEAAQKNGAHILVECAVRGLELSAGKVSGVVTERGAIKCGAVVLAGGVWSNFFARRYGIDIPQLNVMASVLRTTPVEGGPEQAIWCKDFALRKRLDGGYTIASGHENA
;
A
#
# COMPACT_ATOMS: atom_id res chain seq x y z
N ARG A 1 -11.21 -14.73 7.22
CA ARG A 1 -10.98 -14.34 5.80
C ARG A 1 -10.09 -13.10 5.80
N ALA A 2 -9.14 -12.98 4.88
CA ALA A 2 -8.31 -11.77 4.82
C ALA A 2 -9.21 -10.57 4.51
N GLU A 3 -9.24 -9.47 5.25
CA GLU A 3 -9.85 -8.23 4.78
C GLU A 3 -8.71 -7.22 4.70
N PRO A 4 -8.23 -6.86 3.50
CA PRO A 4 -7.05 -6.00 3.37
C PRO A 4 -7.21 -4.68 4.12
N GLN A 5 -8.46 -4.18 4.19
CA GLN A 5 -8.84 -2.96 4.91
C GLN A 5 -8.67 -3.07 6.43
N LEU A 6 -8.56 -4.27 7.00
CA LEU A 6 -8.32 -4.47 8.44
C LEU A 6 -6.83 -4.61 8.76
N ALA A 7 -6.03 -5.17 7.85
CA ALA A 7 -4.63 -5.44 8.10
C ALA A 7 -3.80 -4.16 8.28
N GLY A 8 -3.97 -3.18 7.39
CA GLY A 8 -3.26 -1.90 7.47
C GLY A 8 -3.49 -1.17 8.81
N PRO A 9 -4.76 -0.90 9.20
CA PRO A 9 -5.08 -0.30 10.49
C PRO A 9 -4.57 -1.09 11.68
N ALA A 10 -4.71 -2.42 11.69
CA ALA A 10 -4.23 -3.25 12.79
C ALA A 10 -2.71 -3.14 12.99
N ILE A 11 -1.93 -3.12 11.89
CA ILE A 11 -0.48 -2.90 11.93
C ILE A 11 -0.16 -1.49 12.43
N ALA A 12 -0.87 -0.47 11.95
CA ALA A 12 -0.68 0.92 12.36
C ALA A 12 -0.92 1.10 13.88
N GLU A 13 -2.03 0.58 14.39
CA GLU A 13 -2.37 0.62 15.82
C GLU A 13 -1.32 -0.12 16.67
N ALA A 14 -0.88 -1.29 16.22
CA ALA A 14 0.16 -2.03 16.91
C ALA A 14 1.48 -1.25 16.95
N ALA A 15 1.86 -0.59 15.85
CA ALA A 15 3.05 0.26 15.81
C ALA A 15 2.93 1.45 16.78
N GLN A 16 1.78 2.13 16.82
CA GLN A 16 1.53 3.23 17.77
C GLN A 16 1.62 2.78 19.23
N LYS A 17 1.06 1.60 19.57
CA LYS A 17 1.18 1.00 20.91
C LYS A 17 2.63 0.72 21.30
N ASN A 18 3.51 0.52 20.33
CA ASN A 18 4.95 0.34 20.53
C ASN A 18 5.75 1.66 20.41
N GLY A 19 5.07 2.82 20.42
CA GLY A 19 5.71 4.14 20.44
C GLY A 19 5.97 4.75 19.07
N ALA A 20 5.50 4.16 17.96
CA ALA A 20 5.59 4.80 16.66
C ALA A 20 4.65 6.00 16.55
N HIS A 21 5.12 7.06 15.90
CA HIS A 21 4.26 8.18 15.51
C HIS A 21 3.76 7.98 14.08
N ILE A 22 2.45 8.14 13.86
CA ILE A 22 1.83 8.06 12.54
C ILE A 22 1.33 9.45 12.16
N LEU A 23 1.88 9.98 11.07
CA LEU A 23 1.52 11.27 10.50
C LEU A 23 0.83 11.03 9.17
N VAL A 24 -0.50 11.13 9.15
CA VAL A 24 -1.29 11.13 7.91
C VAL A 24 -1.27 12.52 7.29
N GLU A 25 -1.67 12.62 6.02
CA GLU A 25 -1.73 13.90 5.29
C GLU A 25 -0.40 14.67 5.34
N CYS A 26 0.71 13.94 5.23
CA CYS A 26 2.05 14.46 5.37
C CYS A 26 2.97 13.79 4.34
N ALA A 27 3.01 14.33 3.12
CA ALA A 27 3.87 13.76 2.09
C ALA A 27 5.34 14.07 2.37
N VAL A 28 6.19 13.06 2.25
CA VAL A 28 7.64 13.24 2.22
C VAL A 28 8.03 13.79 0.85
N ARG A 29 8.59 15.00 0.84
CA ARG A 29 9.01 15.72 -0.35
C ARG A 29 10.49 15.55 -0.65
N GLY A 30 11.30 15.00 0.25
CA GLY A 30 12.70 14.67 -0.01
C GLY A 30 13.49 14.18 1.20
N LEU A 31 14.77 13.93 0.99
CA LEU A 31 15.76 13.54 1.97
C LEU A 31 16.70 14.71 2.23
N GLU A 32 17.09 14.88 3.48
CA GLU A 32 18.25 15.66 3.86
C GLU A 32 19.46 14.73 3.99
N LEU A 33 20.59 15.14 3.42
CA LEU A 33 21.84 14.39 3.50
C LEU A 33 22.91 15.22 4.21
N SER A 34 23.74 14.56 5.01
CA SER A 34 24.92 15.14 5.65
C SER A 34 26.09 14.21 5.41
N ALA A 35 27.15 14.73 4.78
CA ALA A 35 28.32 13.94 4.34
C ALA A 35 27.94 12.66 3.55
N GLY A 36 26.93 12.78 2.67
CA GLY A 36 26.46 11.66 1.84
C GLY A 36 25.58 10.63 2.56
N LYS A 37 25.26 10.82 3.85
CA LYS A 37 24.37 9.94 4.63
C LYS A 37 23.04 10.65 4.92
N VAL A 38 21.96 9.88 5.07
CA VAL A 38 20.66 10.41 5.49
C VAL A 38 20.77 11.07 6.87
N SER A 39 20.25 12.29 6.98
CA SER A 39 20.14 13.04 8.24
C SER A 39 18.72 13.55 8.53
N GLY A 40 17.80 13.39 7.58
CA GLY A 40 16.40 13.73 7.77
C GLY A 40 15.54 13.51 6.53
N VAL A 41 14.26 13.82 6.68
CA VAL A 41 13.30 13.92 5.59
C VAL A 41 12.66 15.31 5.60
N VAL A 42 12.45 15.87 4.41
CA VAL A 42 11.65 17.07 4.20
C VAL A 42 10.22 16.65 3.93
N THR A 43 9.27 17.17 4.70
CA THR A 43 7.83 16.88 4.54
C THR A 43 7.05 18.17 4.30
N GLU A 44 5.79 18.04 3.90
CA GLU A 44 4.86 19.19 3.78
C GLU A 44 4.63 19.92 5.11
N ARG A 45 4.91 19.26 6.24
CA ARG A 45 4.71 19.80 7.58
C ARG A 45 6.02 20.18 8.27
N GLY A 46 7.10 20.27 7.52
CA GLY A 46 8.44 20.59 8.01
C GLY A 46 9.42 19.41 7.94
N ALA A 47 10.64 19.62 8.41
CA ALA A 47 11.67 18.60 8.41
C ALA A 47 11.58 17.69 9.64
N ILE A 48 11.84 16.38 9.45
CA ILE A 48 11.94 15.40 10.52
C ILE A 48 13.35 14.81 10.48
N LYS A 49 14.12 15.00 11.55
CA LYS A 49 15.47 14.46 11.68
C LYS A 49 15.43 12.96 11.92
N CYS A 50 16.23 12.21 11.17
CA CYS A 50 16.36 10.76 11.31
C CYS A 50 17.68 10.29 10.68
N GLY A 51 18.26 9.20 11.19
CA GLY A 51 19.49 8.62 10.65
C GLY A 51 19.27 7.55 9.57
N ALA A 52 18.03 7.10 9.39
CA ALA A 52 17.67 6.06 8.44
C ALA A 52 16.23 6.29 7.94
N VAL A 53 15.98 5.89 6.70
CA VAL A 53 14.67 6.00 6.04
C VAL A 53 14.39 4.70 5.29
N VAL A 54 13.16 4.20 5.39
CA VAL A 54 12.64 3.10 4.57
C VAL A 54 11.65 3.68 3.56
N LEU A 55 11.89 3.47 2.27
CA LEU A 55 10.96 3.88 1.23
C LEU A 55 9.87 2.81 1.07
N ALA A 56 8.71 3.05 1.66
CA ALA A 56 7.52 2.20 1.58
C ALA A 56 6.38 2.89 0.81
N GLY A 57 6.70 3.59 -0.28
CA GLY A 57 5.78 4.47 -1.02
C GLY A 57 4.94 3.77 -2.10
N GLY A 58 4.94 2.43 -2.18
CA GLY A 58 4.18 1.68 -3.20
C GLY A 58 4.43 2.16 -4.63
N VAL A 59 3.35 2.46 -5.36
CA VAL A 59 3.36 2.94 -6.76
C VAL A 59 4.15 4.24 -7.01
N TRP A 60 4.43 4.99 -5.95
CA TRP A 60 5.20 6.25 -6.02
C TRP A 60 6.69 6.09 -5.70
N SER A 61 7.14 4.89 -5.30
CA SER A 61 8.51 4.67 -4.85
C SER A 61 9.55 4.98 -5.94
N ASN A 62 9.32 4.53 -7.18
CA ASN A 62 10.24 4.79 -8.29
C ASN A 62 10.38 6.30 -8.56
N PHE A 63 9.28 7.04 -8.55
CA PHE A 63 9.29 8.50 -8.72
C PHE A 63 10.11 9.19 -7.63
N PHE A 64 9.96 8.77 -6.37
CA PHE A 64 10.75 9.32 -5.26
C PHE A 64 12.23 8.93 -5.33
N ALA A 65 12.55 7.69 -5.69
CA ALA A 65 13.91 7.16 -5.67
C ALA A 65 14.80 7.70 -6.80
N ARG A 66 14.22 7.94 -7.99
CA ARG A 66 14.95 8.38 -9.19
C ARG A 66 15.76 9.66 -9.02
N ARG A 67 15.29 10.60 -8.21
CA ARG A 67 16.02 11.85 -7.89
C ARG A 67 17.34 11.62 -7.14
N TYR A 68 17.52 10.44 -6.55
CA TYR A 68 18.74 10.02 -5.86
C TYR A 68 19.55 9.03 -6.70
N GLY A 69 19.25 8.91 -7.99
CA GLY A 69 19.94 7.99 -8.91
C GLY A 69 19.59 6.52 -8.68
N ILE A 70 18.54 6.21 -7.91
CA ILE A 70 18.08 4.86 -7.66
C ILE A 70 16.91 4.57 -8.61
N ASP A 71 17.11 3.61 -9.49
CA ASP A 71 16.03 3.10 -10.34
C ASP A 71 15.33 1.92 -9.66
N ILE A 72 14.00 1.99 -9.58
CA ILE A 72 13.17 0.87 -9.11
C ILE A 72 12.38 0.37 -10.32
N PRO A 73 12.67 -0.82 -10.86
CA PRO A 73 12.04 -1.34 -12.08
C PRO A 73 10.61 -1.83 -11.78
N GLN A 74 9.71 -0.89 -11.55
CA GLN A 74 8.32 -1.14 -11.17
C GLN A 74 7.35 -0.59 -12.21
N LEU A 75 6.40 -1.41 -12.63
CA LEU A 75 5.27 -1.03 -13.46
C LEU A 75 4.08 -0.61 -12.58
N ASN A 76 3.43 0.48 -12.93
CA ASN A 76 2.17 0.88 -12.32
C ASN A 76 1.02 0.31 -13.14
N VAL A 77 0.24 -0.59 -12.54
CA VAL A 77 -0.93 -1.21 -13.18
C VAL A 77 -2.20 -0.75 -12.47
N MET A 78 -3.20 -0.37 -13.25
CA MET A 78 -4.52 -0.03 -12.77
C MET A 78 -5.45 -1.21 -13.04
N ALA A 79 -6.08 -1.74 -12.00
CA ALA A 79 -7.03 -2.84 -12.10
C ALA A 79 -8.41 -2.38 -11.60
N SER A 80 -9.46 -2.72 -12.35
CA SER A 80 -10.83 -2.49 -11.93
C SER A 80 -11.35 -3.68 -11.12
N VAL A 81 -12.11 -3.39 -10.06
CA VAL A 81 -12.76 -4.40 -9.23
C VAL A 81 -14.21 -4.06 -9.00
N LEU A 82 -15.07 -5.07 -8.99
CA LEU A 82 -16.48 -4.98 -8.68
C LEU A 82 -16.74 -5.47 -7.25
N ARG A 83 -17.68 -4.83 -6.56
CA ARG A 83 -18.22 -5.32 -5.28
C ARG A 83 -19.72 -5.57 -5.40
N THR A 84 -20.16 -6.71 -4.89
CA THR A 84 -21.58 -7.03 -4.78
C THR A 84 -22.10 -6.72 -3.38
N THR A 85 -23.41 -6.54 -3.28
CA THR A 85 -24.18 -6.77 -2.05
C THR A 85 -24.09 -8.24 -1.62
N PRO A 86 -24.55 -8.62 -0.42
CA PRO A 86 -24.55 -10.01 0.02
C PRO A 86 -25.32 -10.92 -0.95
N VAL A 87 -24.77 -12.10 -1.25
CA VAL A 87 -25.38 -13.09 -2.16
C VAL A 87 -25.47 -14.45 -1.46
N GLU A 88 -26.68 -14.98 -1.36
CA GLU A 88 -26.97 -16.30 -0.80
C GLU A 88 -26.64 -17.41 -1.82
N GLY A 89 -26.17 -18.57 -1.35
CA GLY A 89 -25.88 -19.72 -2.21
C GLY A 89 -24.67 -19.60 -3.14
N GLY A 90 -23.92 -18.50 -3.07
CA GLY A 90 -22.68 -18.33 -3.85
C GLY A 90 -21.49 -19.13 -3.31
N PRO A 91 -20.35 -19.18 -4.05
CA PRO A 91 -19.17 -19.95 -3.66
C PRO A 91 -18.53 -19.50 -2.35
N GLU A 92 -18.20 -20.45 -1.46
CA GLU A 92 -17.54 -20.13 -0.19
C GLU A 92 -16.03 -19.93 -0.29
N GLN A 93 -15.41 -20.57 -1.29
CA GLN A 93 -13.99 -20.50 -1.56
C GLN A 93 -13.66 -19.26 -2.40
N ALA A 94 -12.41 -18.79 -2.30
CA ALA A 94 -11.88 -17.89 -3.31
C ALA A 94 -11.66 -18.70 -4.59
N ILE A 95 -12.10 -18.15 -5.72
CA ILE A 95 -11.94 -18.76 -7.03
C ILE A 95 -11.10 -17.81 -7.88
N TRP A 96 -10.14 -18.37 -8.59
CA TRP A 96 -9.45 -17.69 -9.68
C TRP A 96 -9.59 -18.55 -10.94
N CYS A 97 -9.93 -17.92 -12.04
CA CYS A 97 -9.87 -18.49 -13.37
C CYS A 97 -9.33 -17.44 -14.34
N LYS A 98 -9.12 -17.84 -15.60
CA LYS A 98 -8.58 -16.97 -16.65
C LYS A 98 -9.36 -15.65 -16.76
N ASP A 99 -10.68 -15.71 -16.67
CA ASP A 99 -11.53 -14.57 -16.96
C ASP A 99 -11.77 -13.69 -15.72
N PHE A 100 -11.89 -14.30 -14.54
CA PHE A 100 -12.13 -13.57 -13.30
C PHE A 100 -11.53 -14.22 -12.06
N ALA A 101 -11.33 -13.41 -11.04
CA ALA A 101 -11.14 -13.85 -9.68
C ALA A 101 -12.32 -13.37 -8.84
N LEU A 102 -12.84 -14.20 -7.95
CA LEU A 102 -13.83 -13.80 -6.96
C LEU A 102 -13.45 -14.30 -5.58
N ARG A 103 -13.85 -13.54 -4.57
CA ARG A 103 -13.77 -13.98 -3.19
C ARG A 103 -14.91 -13.38 -2.38
N LYS A 104 -15.53 -14.23 -1.56
CA LYS A 104 -16.56 -13.83 -0.60
C LYS A 104 -15.95 -13.01 0.55
N ARG A 105 -16.53 -11.86 0.83
CA ARG A 105 -16.16 -10.93 1.91
C ARG A 105 -16.84 -11.32 3.21
N LEU A 106 -16.42 -10.72 4.32
CA LEU A 106 -17.04 -10.97 5.63
C LEU A 106 -18.51 -10.52 5.71
N ASP A 107 -18.90 -9.49 4.96
CA ASP A 107 -20.29 -9.00 4.91
C ASP A 107 -21.22 -9.87 4.03
N GLY A 108 -20.72 -10.97 3.48
CA GLY A 108 -21.47 -11.88 2.62
C GLY A 108 -21.51 -11.49 1.14
N GLY A 109 -20.99 -10.31 0.76
CA GLY A 109 -20.82 -9.92 -0.64
C GLY A 109 -19.54 -10.49 -1.25
N TYR A 110 -19.24 -10.13 -2.50
CA TYR A 110 -18.05 -10.59 -3.22
C TYR A 110 -17.22 -9.40 -3.70
N THR A 111 -15.90 -9.57 -3.71
CA THR A 111 -15.01 -8.79 -4.57
C THR A 111 -14.73 -9.62 -5.81
N ILE A 112 -14.93 -9.04 -6.98
CA ILE A 112 -14.69 -9.68 -8.28
C ILE A 112 -13.70 -8.81 -9.06
N ALA A 113 -12.69 -9.41 -9.67
CA ALA A 113 -11.68 -8.74 -10.46
C ALA A 113 -11.37 -9.54 -11.73
N SER A 114 -10.70 -8.93 -12.70
CA SER A 114 -10.18 -9.66 -13.85
C SER A 114 -9.16 -10.72 -13.40
N GLY A 115 -9.19 -11.89 -14.04
CA GLY A 115 -8.22 -12.97 -13.82
C GLY A 115 -6.90 -12.77 -14.55
N HIS A 116 -6.85 -11.83 -15.52
CA HIS A 116 -5.77 -11.74 -16.51
C HIS A 116 -5.12 -10.35 -16.64
N GLU A 117 -5.78 -9.25 -16.23
CA GLU A 117 -5.34 -7.87 -16.54
C GLU A 117 -3.94 -7.47 -16.01
N ASN A 118 -3.26 -8.31 -15.22
CA ASN A 118 -1.95 -8.01 -14.64
C ASN A 118 -0.87 -9.10 -14.90
N ALA A 119 -1.10 -10.00 -15.86
CA ALA A 119 -0.14 -11.05 -16.25
C ALA A 119 0.85 -10.58 -17.31
#